data_AF-A0AAN6Z641-F1
#
_entry.id   AF-A0AAN6Z641-F1
#
_cell.length_a   1.000
_cell.length_b   1.000
_cell.length_c   1.000
_cell.angle_alpha   90.00
_cell.angle_beta   90.00
_cell.angle_gamma   90.00
#
_symmetry.space_group_name_H-M   'P 1'
#
loop_
_entity.id
_entity.type
_entity.pdbx_description
1 polymer ?
#
loop_
_entity_poly.entity_id
_entity_poly.type
_entity_poly.pdbx_seq_one_letter_code
_entity_poly.pdbx_strand_id
1 'polypeptide(L)'
;MPPPASPQATITPTSGNRPFIAVSTKMYFSHSRTTSFTASLLSVLTSTPSSQLASAIDVFIIPDFVSLLPTFSAIAAAPDCATEDFGSFTGEVSAAVLSEVGCAIVEVGHAERRRLFGETDAVVRDKVQAVVRNGMVPLVCVGEEAQAEGDGVDGAAREVVRQVEAALEGVDGEKEVVLAYEPVWAIGAAEPAGAEYVRSVVRRVRESEVVKSRAGTTRIVYGGAAGPGLWERLGGEVDGLFLGRFAHDPEQFVKMVYDVAGVRVDGCWRYPSR
;
A
#
# COMPACT_ATOMS: atom_id res chain seq x y z
N MET A 1 36.38 6.79 1.45
CA MET A 1 35.80 5.45 1.28
C MET A 1 34.30 5.59 1.49
N PRO A 2 33.44 5.03 0.62
CA PRO A 2 32.03 4.92 0.96
C PRO A 2 31.90 4.09 2.26
N PRO A 3 30.90 4.36 3.11
CA PRO A 3 30.64 3.52 4.26
C PRO A 3 30.37 2.08 3.79
N PRO A 4 30.75 1.06 4.58
CA PRO A 4 30.38 -0.31 4.27
C PRO A 4 28.86 -0.37 4.13
N ALA A 5 28.37 -0.95 3.04
CA ALA A 5 26.95 -1.21 2.87
C ALA A 5 26.47 -2.00 4.09
N SER A 6 25.57 -1.39 4.87
CA SER A 6 24.77 -2.13 5.85
C SER A 6 24.19 -3.35 5.14
N PRO A 7 24.13 -4.53 5.77
CA PRO A 7 23.52 -5.69 5.15
C PRO A 7 22.10 -5.28 4.76
N GLN A 8 21.89 -5.07 3.46
CA GLN A 8 20.57 -4.81 2.91
C GLN A 8 19.79 -6.06 3.26
N ALA A 9 18.78 -5.91 4.13
CA ALA A 9 17.76 -6.93 4.27
C ALA A 9 17.17 -7.08 2.86
N THR A 10 17.61 -8.11 2.14
CA THR A 10 17.18 -8.37 0.78
C THR A 10 15.69 -8.61 0.88
N ILE A 11 14.88 -7.63 0.50
CA ILE A 11 13.45 -7.80 0.36
C ILE A 11 13.31 -8.81 -0.76
N THR A 12 13.07 -10.04 -0.34
CA THR A 12 12.82 -11.14 -1.26
C THR A 12 11.54 -10.78 -1.99
N PRO A 13 11.48 -10.88 -3.34
CA PRO A 13 10.24 -10.65 -4.06
C PRO A 13 9.12 -11.39 -3.35
N THR A 14 8.01 -10.68 -3.09
CA THR A 14 6.99 -11.17 -2.17
C THR A 14 6.51 -12.53 -2.67
N SER A 15 6.79 -13.56 -1.87
CA SER A 15 6.63 -14.93 -2.34
C SER A 15 5.15 -15.33 -2.29
N GLY A 16 4.46 -15.21 -3.42
CA GLY A 16 3.08 -15.64 -3.59
C GLY A 16 2.04 -14.71 -2.94
N ASN A 17 0.78 -15.18 -2.84
CA ASN A 17 -0.37 -14.47 -2.26
C ASN A 17 -0.25 -14.23 -0.73
N ARG A 18 0.90 -13.76 -0.27
CA ARG A 18 1.08 -13.31 1.11
C ARG A 18 0.18 -12.10 1.34
N PRO A 19 -0.60 -12.09 2.44
CA PRO A 19 -1.36 -10.92 2.82
C PRO A 19 -0.46 -9.69 2.92
N PHE A 20 -0.99 -8.55 2.53
CA PHE A 20 -0.32 -7.26 2.55
C PHE A 20 -0.99 -6.34 3.55
N ILE A 21 -0.22 -5.60 4.34
CA ILE A 21 -0.76 -4.49 5.12
C ILE A 21 0.19 -3.30 5.09
N ALA A 22 -0.33 -2.13 4.74
CA ALA A 22 0.41 -0.89 4.80
C ALA A 22 -0.34 0.18 5.58
N VAL A 23 0.39 1.11 6.18
CA VAL A 23 -0.15 2.34 6.76
C VAL A 23 0.53 3.56 6.16
N SER A 24 -0.24 4.49 5.61
CA SER A 24 0.25 5.81 5.23
C SER A 24 0.09 6.78 6.38
N THR A 25 1.20 7.38 6.85
CA THR A 25 1.14 8.44 7.87
C THR A 25 0.60 9.74 7.27
N LYS A 26 0.64 9.85 5.93
CA LYS A 26 0.40 11.08 5.18
C LYS A 26 1.21 12.23 5.81
N MET A 27 0.66 13.44 5.79
CA MET A 27 1.25 14.60 6.45
C MET A 27 0.66 14.87 7.85
N TYR A 28 0.29 13.80 8.61
CA TYR A 28 -0.26 13.93 9.97
C TYR A 28 0.79 13.75 11.08
N PHE A 29 1.97 13.22 10.75
CA PHE A 29 2.99 12.85 11.74
C PHE A 29 4.12 13.87 11.70
N SER A 30 4.63 14.25 12.87
CA SER A 30 5.95 14.88 12.97
C SER A 30 7.03 13.82 12.81
N HIS A 31 8.24 14.25 12.47
CA HIS A 31 9.41 13.37 12.43
C HIS A 31 9.56 12.49 13.68
N SER A 32 9.48 13.09 14.87
CA SER A 32 9.58 12.38 16.15
C SER A 32 8.46 11.36 16.38
N ARG A 33 7.25 11.65 15.90
CA ARG A 33 6.11 10.74 15.97
C ARG A 33 6.29 9.57 15.01
N THR A 34 6.74 9.81 13.79
CA THR A 34 7.05 8.77 12.79
C THR A 34 8.11 7.80 13.30
N THR A 35 9.18 8.31 13.89
CA THR A 35 10.25 7.49 14.48
C THR A 35 9.73 6.64 15.64
N SER A 36 8.97 7.24 16.56
CA SER A 36 8.38 6.50 17.70
C SER A 36 7.40 5.42 17.22
N PHE A 37 6.52 5.74 16.27
CA PHE A 37 5.55 4.81 15.70
C PHE A 37 6.23 3.62 15.04
N THR A 38 7.25 3.88 14.21
CA THR A 38 8.01 2.85 13.50
C THR A 38 8.76 1.96 14.48
N ALA A 39 9.42 2.53 15.50
CA ALA A 39 10.13 1.77 16.52
C ALA A 39 9.19 0.85 17.32
N SER A 40 8.01 1.35 17.71
CA SER A 40 6.99 0.53 18.39
C SER A 40 6.52 -0.63 17.52
N LEU A 41 6.28 -0.41 16.22
CA LEU A 41 5.87 -1.47 15.32
C LEU A 41 6.98 -2.52 15.12
N LEU A 42 8.22 -2.09 14.86
CA LEU A 42 9.36 -2.99 14.70
C LEU A 42 9.57 -3.85 15.96
N SER A 43 9.42 -3.28 17.15
CA SER A 43 9.48 -4.03 18.41
C SER A 43 8.45 -5.16 18.45
N VAL A 44 7.21 -4.88 18.03
CA VAL A 44 6.15 -5.91 17.95
C VAL A 44 6.49 -6.98 16.92
N LEU A 45 6.88 -6.58 15.70
CA LEU A 45 7.19 -7.50 14.59
C LEU A 45 8.42 -8.38 14.86
N THR A 46 9.36 -7.92 15.68
CA THR A 46 10.63 -8.63 15.98
C THR A 46 10.63 -9.40 17.30
N SER A 47 9.68 -9.12 18.21
CA SER A 47 9.54 -9.86 19.47
C SER A 47 9.22 -11.35 19.25
N THR A 48 9.49 -12.23 20.20
CA THR A 48 9.13 -13.67 20.10
C THR A 48 7.77 -13.89 20.79
N PRO A 49 6.80 -14.62 20.21
CA PRO A 49 6.91 -15.52 19.05
C PRO A 49 6.59 -14.89 17.67
N SER A 50 6.86 -13.59 17.46
CA SER A 50 6.51 -12.84 16.24
C SER A 50 7.36 -13.13 14.99
N SER A 51 8.25 -14.12 14.99
CA SER A 51 8.90 -14.59 13.75
C SER A 51 7.93 -15.29 12.79
N GLN A 52 6.84 -15.86 13.32
CA GLN A 52 5.72 -16.37 12.52
C GLN A 52 4.93 -15.23 11.87
N LEU A 53 4.84 -14.07 12.53
CA LEU A 53 4.11 -12.92 12.00
C LEU A 53 4.85 -12.32 10.80
N ALA A 54 6.14 -12.02 10.95
CA ALA A 54 6.95 -11.50 9.84
C ALA A 54 7.03 -12.45 8.62
N SER A 55 6.90 -13.75 8.85
CA SER A 55 6.84 -14.74 7.77
C SER A 55 5.43 -15.00 7.22
N ALA A 56 4.37 -14.49 7.85
CA ALA A 56 2.98 -14.69 7.41
C ALA A 56 2.38 -13.50 6.63
N ILE A 57 2.92 -12.29 6.79
CA ILE A 57 2.36 -11.06 6.21
C ILE A 57 3.48 -10.12 5.76
N ASP A 58 3.23 -9.33 4.71
CA ASP A 58 4.08 -8.22 4.34
C ASP A 58 3.55 -6.93 4.97
N VAL A 59 4.39 -6.24 5.75
CA VAL A 59 4.00 -5.04 6.50
C VAL A 59 4.80 -3.85 5.99
N PHE A 60 4.11 -2.74 5.70
CA PHE A 60 4.75 -1.50 5.28
C PHE A 60 4.26 -0.27 6.07
N ILE A 61 5.16 0.70 6.26
CA ILE A 61 4.84 2.07 6.70
C ILE A 61 5.24 3.01 5.57
N ILE A 62 4.35 3.94 5.24
CA ILE A 62 4.58 5.00 4.26
C ILE A 62 4.66 6.35 4.99
N PRO A 63 5.87 6.76 5.45
CA PRO A 63 6.08 8.06 6.07
C PRO A 63 6.21 9.19 5.05
N ASP A 64 6.31 10.44 5.52
CA ASP A 64 6.79 11.54 4.67
C ASP A 64 8.27 11.34 4.28
N PHE A 65 8.71 11.99 3.18
CA PHE A 65 10.08 11.83 2.66
C PHE A 65 11.18 12.23 3.65
N VAL A 66 10.95 13.23 4.51
CA VAL A 66 11.94 13.69 5.51
C VAL A 66 12.14 12.64 6.59
N SER A 67 11.06 11.95 6.95
CA SER A 67 11.08 10.89 7.95
C SER A 67 11.46 9.52 7.39
N LEU A 68 11.40 9.31 6.08
CA LEU A 68 11.68 8.03 5.43
C LEU A 68 13.05 7.43 5.79
N LEU A 69 14.12 8.23 5.69
CA LEU A 69 15.49 7.75 5.96
C LEU A 69 15.75 7.45 7.44
N PRO A 70 15.42 8.33 8.41
CA PRO A 70 15.73 8.04 9.80
C PRO A 70 14.86 6.93 10.40
N THR A 71 13.72 6.62 9.79
CA THR A 71 12.87 5.47 10.15
C THR A 71 13.09 4.28 9.23
N PHE A 72 14.12 4.33 8.38
CA PHE A 72 14.32 3.33 7.35
C PHE A 72 14.59 1.96 7.98
N SER A 73 13.81 1.00 7.53
CA SER A 73 13.86 -0.41 7.89
C SER A 73 13.27 -1.21 6.72
N ALA A 74 13.32 -2.53 6.78
CA ALA A 74 12.81 -3.40 5.71
C ALA A 74 11.29 -3.22 5.42
N ILE A 75 10.57 -2.47 6.25
CA ILE A 75 9.14 -2.18 6.12
C ILE A 75 8.84 -0.77 5.59
N ALA A 76 9.86 0.03 5.23
CA ALA A 76 9.63 1.39 4.75
C ALA A 76 9.24 1.42 3.26
N ALA A 77 8.23 2.20 2.93
CA ALA A 77 7.77 2.49 1.57
C ALA A 77 7.66 4.01 1.37
N ALA A 78 7.75 4.48 0.13
CA ALA A 78 7.72 5.91 -0.18
C ALA A 78 6.31 6.42 -0.52
N PRO A 79 5.95 7.67 -0.16
CA PRO A 79 4.61 8.23 -0.35
C PRO A 79 4.34 8.73 -1.77
N ASP A 80 5.39 8.88 -2.57
CA ASP A 80 5.34 9.31 -3.97
C ASP A 80 6.73 9.14 -4.62
N CYS A 81 6.84 9.37 -5.93
CA CYS A 81 8.11 9.62 -6.61
C CYS A 81 7.95 10.51 -7.85
N ALA A 82 9.07 11.01 -8.36
CA ALA A 82 9.17 11.68 -9.65
C ALA A 82 9.01 10.69 -10.82
N THR A 83 8.68 11.22 -12.00
CA THR A 83 8.64 10.48 -13.26
C THR A 83 10.04 10.23 -13.84
N GLU A 84 10.99 11.14 -13.60
CA GLU A 84 12.37 11.08 -14.07
C GLU A 84 13.33 10.57 -13.00
N ASP A 85 14.38 9.86 -13.42
CA ASP A 85 15.40 9.37 -12.50
C ASP A 85 16.31 10.50 -12.00
N PHE A 86 16.72 11.41 -12.89
CA PHE A 86 17.60 12.53 -12.55
C PHE A 86 17.33 13.73 -13.47
N GLY A 87 17.49 14.95 -12.94
CA GLY A 87 17.35 16.16 -13.74
C GLY A 87 17.04 17.40 -12.91
N SER A 88 16.57 18.46 -13.57
CA SER A 88 16.23 19.74 -12.96
C SER A 88 14.80 19.75 -12.38
N PHE A 89 14.55 18.88 -11.41
CA PHE A 89 13.25 18.68 -10.75
C PHE A 89 13.33 19.06 -9.26
N THR A 90 13.58 20.33 -8.97
CA THR A 90 13.77 20.82 -7.60
C THR A 90 12.56 20.53 -6.72
N GLY A 91 12.77 19.78 -5.63
CA GLY A 91 11.74 19.42 -4.66
C GLY A 91 11.12 18.04 -4.87
N GLU A 92 11.33 17.44 -6.04
CA GLU A 92 10.87 16.08 -6.34
C GLU A 92 11.85 15.02 -5.81
N VAL A 93 11.35 13.80 -5.62
CA VAL A 93 12.14 12.65 -5.13
C VAL A 93 12.19 11.56 -6.18
N SER A 94 13.39 11.24 -6.65
CA SER A 94 13.63 10.24 -7.69
C SER A 94 13.34 8.81 -7.23
N ALA A 95 12.68 8.03 -8.08
CA ALA A 95 12.51 6.58 -7.87
C ALA A 95 13.87 5.84 -7.82
N ALA A 96 14.87 6.28 -8.58
CA ALA A 96 16.22 5.71 -8.53
C ALA A 96 16.85 5.91 -7.14
N VAL A 97 16.72 7.11 -6.58
CA VAL A 97 17.23 7.42 -5.22
C VAL A 97 16.47 6.64 -4.15
N LEU A 98 15.15 6.48 -4.29
CA LEU A 98 14.35 5.66 -3.37
C LEU A 98 14.81 4.19 -3.36
N SER A 99 15.14 3.65 -4.53
CA SER A 99 15.69 2.30 -4.68
C SER A 99 17.08 2.18 -4.04
N GLU A 100 17.97 3.16 -4.25
CA GLU A 100 19.31 3.19 -3.62
C GLU A 100 19.26 3.19 -2.09
N VAL A 101 18.28 3.89 -1.50
CA VAL A 101 18.10 3.91 -0.04
C VAL A 101 17.34 2.69 0.48
N GLY A 102 16.90 1.80 -0.41
CA GLY A 102 16.34 0.48 -0.10
C GLY A 102 14.81 0.41 -0.03
N CYS A 103 14.07 1.42 -0.49
CA CYS A 103 12.62 1.32 -0.58
C CYS A 103 12.25 0.16 -1.52
N ALA A 104 11.30 -0.69 -1.11
CA ALA A 104 10.76 -1.73 -1.99
C ALA A 104 9.44 -1.32 -2.65
N ILE A 105 8.70 -0.40 -2.03
CA ILE A 105 7.38 0.01 -2.48
C ILE A 105 7.29 1.53 -2.56
N VAL A 106 6.57 2.00 -3.57
CA VAL A 106 6.25 3.41 -3.75
C VAL A 106 4.76 3.55 -4.02
N GLU A 107 4.06 4.34 -3.21
CA GLU A 107 2.69 4.77 -3.43
C GLU A 107 2.62 5.74 -4.62
N VAL A 108 1.69 5.52 -5.55
CA VAL A 108 1.49 6.38 -6.72
C VAL A 108 0.02 6.58 -7.01
N GLY A 109 -0.35 7.80 -7.42
CA GLY A 109 -1.71 8.12 -7.84
C GLY A 109 -2.75 8.15 -6.72
N HIS A 110 -2.33 8.36 -5.47
CA HIS A 110 -3.26 8.51 -4.34
C HIS A 110 -4.29 9.62 -4.61
N ALA A 111 -5.54 9.43 -4.17
CA ALA A 111 -6.65 10.35 -4.48
C ALA A 111 -6.38 11.81 -4.07
N GLU A 112 -5.65 12.03 -2.98
CA GLU A 112 -5.22 13.38 -2.57
C GLU A 112 -4.23 14.00 -3.56
N ARG A 113 -3.33 13.21 -4.16
CA ARG A 113 -2.40 13.69 -5.18
C ARG A 113 -3.11 14.07 -6.48
N ARG A 114 -4.03 13.22 -6.93
CA ARG A 114 -4.91 13.51 -8.08
C ARG A 114 -5.70 14.80 -7.86
N ARG A 115 -6.37 14.92 -6.71
CA ARG A 115 -7.25 16.07 -6.41
C ARG A 115 -6.49 17.37 -6.13
N LEU A 116 -5.42 17.32 -5.35
CA LEU A 116 -4.73 18.53 -4.85
C LEU A 116 -3.55 18.96 -5.72
N PHE A 117 -2.92 18.01 -6.43
CA PHE A 117 -1.71 18.25 -7.23
C PHE A 117 -1.92 17.97 -8.71
N GLY A 118 -3.13 17.57 -9.11
CA GLY A 118 -3.51 17.43 -10.52
C GLY A 118 -2.89 16.24 -11.23
N GLU A 119 -2.53 15.18 -10.50
CA GLU A 119 -2.00 13.96 -11.12
C GLU A 119 -3.05 13.29 -12.00
N THR A 120 -2.74 13.21 -13.29
CA THR A 120 -3.56 12.52 -14.29
C THR A 120 -3.16 11.05 -14.40
N ASP A 121 -3.96 10.24 -15.07
CA ASP A 121 -3.59 8.84 -15.33
C ASP A 121 -2.28 8.71 -16.11
N ALA A 122 -1.95 9.67 -16.98
CA ALA A 122 -0.67 9.70 -17.68
C ALA A 122 0.50 9.93 -16.71
N VAL A 123 0.36 10.85 -15.75
CA VAL A 123 1.38 11.08 -14.71
C VAL A 123 1.54 9.82 -13.85
N VAL A 124 0.44 9.19 -13.45
CA VAL A 124 0.48 7.97 -12.64
C VAL A 124 1.15 6.83 -13.40
N ARG A 125 0.82 6.62 -14.69
CA ARG A 125 1.49 5.64 -15.55
C ARG A 125 3.00 5.88 -15.60
N ASP A 126 3.42 7.12 -15.83
CA ASP A 126 4.84 7.45 -15.96
C ASP A 126 5.59 7.23 -14.62
N LYS A 127 4.93 7.48 -13.49
CA LYS A 127 5.44 7.13 -12.14
C LYS A 127 5.50 5.63 -11.92
N VAL A 128 4.47 4.87 -12.31
CA VAL A 128 4.49 3.39 -12.23
C VAL A 128 5.69 2.84 -13.01
N GLN A 129 5.91 3.33 -14.23
CA GLN A 129 7.08 2.95 -15.03
C GLN A 129 8.39 3.33 -14.35
N ALA A 130 8.46 4.49 -13.67
CA ALA A 130 9.62 4.91 -12.89
C ALA A 130 9.92 3.98 -11.72
N VAL A 131 8.89 3.55 -10.98
CA VAL A 131 9.04 2.61 -9.86
C VAL A 131 9.54 1.26 -10.38
N VAL A 132 8.90 0.73 -11.42
CA VAL A 132 9.21 -0.58 -11.99
C VAL A 132 10.60 -0.63 -12.62
N ARG A 133 11.02 0.38 -13.39
CA ARG A 133 12.34 0.41 -14.03
C ARG A 133 13.49 0.49 -13.01
N ASN A 134 13.21 1.01 -11.81
CA ASN A 134 14.16 1.07 -10.69
C ASN A 134 14.05 -0.13 -9.74
N GLY A 135 13.34 -1.19 -10.14
CA GLY A 135 13.32 -2.48 -9.42
C GLY A 135 12.42 -2.52 -8.19
N MET A 136 11.55 -1.53 -8.01
CA MET A 136 10.59 -1.46 -6.90
C MET A 136 9.18 -1.89 -7.36
N VAL A 137 8.29 -2.11 -6.39
CA VAL A 137 6.88 -2.47 -6.61
C VAL A 137 6.00 -1.23 -6.46
N PRO A 138 5.22 -0.83 -7.48
CA PRO A 138 4.28 0.27 -7.36
C PRO A 138 3.03 -0.16 -6.58
N LEU A 139 2.64 0.66 -5.60
CA LEU A 139 1.33 0.63 -4.96
C LEU A 139 0.46 1.70 -5.63
N VAL A 140 -0.37 1.27 -6.57
CA VAL A 140 -1.18 2.12 -7.44
C VAL A 140 -2.55 2.32 -6.82
N CYS A 141 -2.85 3.56 -6.43
CA CYS A 141 -4.16 3.92 -5.90
C CYS A 141 -5.16 4.15 -7.04
N VAL A 142 -6.30 3.45 -6.96
CA VAL A 142 -7.40 3.48 -7.93
C VAL A 142 -8.75 3.48 -7.23
N GLY A 143 -9.75 4.10 -7.85
CA GLY A 143 -11.08 4.21 -7.27
C GLY A 143 -11.99 5.19 -7.99
N GLU A 144 -13.28 4.93 -7.94
CA GLU A 144 -14.31 5.80 -8.49
C GLU A 144 -14.58 7.02 -7.59
N GLU A 145 -14.72 8.20 -8.20
CA GLU A 145 -14.94 9.47 -7.49
C GLU A 145 -16.32 9.59 -6.86
N ALA A 146 -17.34 9.05 -7.53
CA ALA A 146 -18.72 9.06 -7.09
C ALA A 146 -19.24 7.63 -7.00
N GLN A 147 -20.10 7.38 -6.02
CA GLN A 147 -20.86 6.14 -6.00
C GLN A 147 -21.68 6.07 -7.29
N ALA A 148 -21.44 5.06 -8.12
CA ALA A 148 -22.05 4.97 -9.44
C ALA A 148 -23.58 5.01 -9.36
N GLU A 149 -24.18 6.11 -9.81
CA GLU A 149 -25.64 6.20 -9.97
C GLU A 149 -26.08 5.30 -11.15
N GLY A 150 -27.08 4.46 -10.94
CA GLY A 150 -27.64 3.57 -11.96
C GLY A 150 -26.85 2.29 -12.24
N ASP A 151 -25.54 2.39 -12.51
CA ASP A 151 -24.71 1.24 -12.93
C ASP A 151 -24.05 0.48 -11.75
N GLY A 152 -24.16 1.02 -10.54
CA GLY A 152 -23.72 0.38 -9.30
C GLY A 152 -22.30 -0.19 -9.36
N VAL A 153 -22.15 -1.44 -8.94
CA VAL A 153 -20.85 -2.14 -8.90
C VAL A 153 -20.20 -2.25 -10.29
N ASP A 154 -20.99 -2.42 -11.36
CA ASP A 154 -20.44 -2.55 -12.72
C ASP A 154 -19.83 -1.23 -13.20
N GLY A 155 -20.48 -0.10 -12.89
CA GLY A 155 -19.95 1.23 -13.20
C GLY A 155 -18.64 1.50 -12.47
N ALA A 156 -18.60 1.22 -11.16
CA ALA A 156 -17.40 1.37 -10.35
C ALA A 156 -16.25 0.50 -10.87
N ALA A 157 -16.52 -0.79 -11.13
CA ALA A 157 -15.51 -1.70 -11.65
C ALA A 157 -14.96 -1.27 -13.02
N ARG A 158 -15.80 -0.75 -13.93
CA ARG A 158 -15.32 -0.24 -15.22
C ARG A 158 -14.39 0.96 -15.07
N GLU A 159 -14.70 1.90 -14.18
CA GLU A 159 -13.82 3.04 -13.93
C GLU A 159 -12.49 2.59 -13.31
N VAL A 160 -12.53 1.70 -12.32
CA VAL A 160 -11.31 1.15 -11.72
C VAL A 160 -10.47 0.40 -12.74
N VAL A 161 -11.08 -0.45 -13.58
CA VAL A 161 -10.36 -1.17 -14.66
C VAL A 161 -9.73 -0.19 -15.64
N ARG A 162 -10.43 0.88 -16.04
CA ARG A 162 -9.89 1.92 -16.92
C ARG A 162 -8.66 2.61 -16.31
N GLN A 163 -8.70 2.92 -15.01
CA GLN A 163 -7.56 3.50 -14.29
C GLN A 163 -6.37 2.53 -14.20
N VAL A 164 -6.64 1.23 -13.97
CA VAL A 164 -5.61 0.18 -13.95
C VAL A 164 -4.97 0.00 -15.33
N GLU A 165 -5.78 -0.05 -16.40
CA GLU A 165 -5.30 -0.10 -17.78
C GLU A 165 -4.39 1.10 -18.11
N ALA A 166 -4.81 2.30 -17.75
CA ALA A 166 -4.01 3.50 -17.98
C ALA A 166 -2.70 3.48 -17.18
N ALA A 167 -2.75 3.12 -15.89
CA ALA A 167 -1.58 3.11 -15.02
C ALA A 167 -0.56 2.01 -15.38
N LEU A 168 -1.02 0.89 -15.93
CA LEU A 168 -0.17 -0.25 -16.32
C LEU A 168 0.23 -0.26 -17.79
N GLU A 169 -0.17 0.76 -18.57
CA GLU A 169 0.22 0.88 -19.98
C GLU A 169 1.76 0.89 -20.12
N GLY A 170 2.28 -0.03 -20.92
CA GLY A 170 3.72 -0.17 -21.16
C GLY A 170 4.52 -0.77 -20.00
N VAL A 171 3.87 -1.16 -18.90
CA VAL A 171 4.51 -1.84 -17.78
C VAL A 171 4.73 -3.31 -18.10
N ASP A 172 5.95 -3.80 -17.88
CA ASP A 172 6.30 -5.22 -18.01
C ASP A 172 5.33 -6.10 -17.19
N GLY A 173 4.66 -7.04 -17.89
CA GLY A 173 3.65 -7.93 -17.34
C GLY A 173 4.19 -8.93 -16.33
N GLU A 174 5.50 -9.15 -16.25
CA GLU A 174 6.16 -10.02 -15.26
C GLU A 174 6.40 -9.31 -13.92
N LYS A 175 6.33 -7.98 -13.89
CA LYS A 175 6.61 -7.19 -12.70
C LYS A 175 5.44 -7.26 -11.73
N GLU A 176 5.76 -7.37 -10.46
CA GLU A 176 4.77 -7.30 -9.40
C GLU A 176 4.16 -5.90 -9.33
N VAL A 177 2.85 -5.82 -9.08
CA VAL A 177 2.13 -4.58 -8.79
C VAL A 177 1.16 -4.77 -7.62
N VAL A 178 0.95 -3.71 -6.84
CA VAL A 178 -0.09 -3.65 -5.81
C VAL A 178 -1.13 -2.61 -6.25
N LEU A 179 -2.40 -2.99 -6.32
CA LEU A 179 -3.53 -2.11 -6.60
C LEU A 179 -4.23 -1.79 -5.28
N ALA A 180 -4.19 -0.53 -4.85
CA ALA A 180 -4.94 -0.07 -3.69
C ALA A 180 -6.30 0.47 -4.15
N TYR A 181 -7.34 -0.33 -3.96
CA TYR A 181 -8.71 0.08 -4.28
C TYR A 181 -9.30 0.95 -3.17
N GLU A 182 -9.56 2.21 -3.50
CA GLU A 182 -10.02 3.27 -2.62
C GLU A 182 -11.32 3.88 -3.17
N PRO A 183 -12.52 3.47 -2.73
CA PRO A 183 -13.76 4.14 -3.12
C PRO A 183 -13.70 5.61 -2.69
N VAL A 184 -13.41 6.54 -3.62
CA VAL A 184 -12.97 7.90 -3.28
C VAL A 184 -14.09 8.68 -2.60
N TRP A 185 -15.34 8.43 -3.01
CA TRP A 185 -16.54 8.98 -2.38
C TRP A 185 -16.69 8.63 -0.89
N ALA A 186 -16.10 7.51 -0.44
CA ALA A 186 -16.15 7.07 0.94
C ALA A 186 -14.97 7.60 1.79
N ILE A 187 -13.98 8.27 1.19
CA ILE A 187 -12.81 8.79 1.92
C ILE A 187 -13.24 9.93 2.83
N GLY A 188 -13.26 9.65 4.14
CA GLY A 188 -13.68 10.63 5.15
C GLY A 188 -15.20 10.82 5.25
N ALA A 189 -15.99 9.99 4.57
CA ALA A 189 -17.43 9.95 4.72
C ALA A 189 -17.83 9.41 6.11
N ALA A 190 -19.07 9.71 6.53
CA ALA A 190 -19.63 9.22 7.79
C ALA A 190 -19.79 7.70 7.79
N GLU A 191 -20.09 7.12 6.62
CA GLU A 191 -20.21 5.68 6.43
C GLU A 191 -19.16 5.18 5.42
N PRO A 192 -18.42 4.10 5.75
CA PRO A 192 -17.50 3.49 4.81
C PRO A 192 -18.25 2.75 3.71
N ALA A 193 -17.56 2.48 2.60
CA ALA A 193 -18.09 1.55 1.60
C ALA A 193 -18.41 0.19 2.22
N GLY A 194 -19.59 -0.34 1.92
CA GLY A 194 -20.02 -1.65 2.43
C GLY A 194 -19.09 -2.77 1.95
N ALA A 195 -18.80 -3.75 2.81
CA ALA A 195 -17.86 -4.82 2.47
C ALA A 195 -18.29 -5.61 1.22
N GLU A 196 -19.59 -5.86 1.04
CA GLU A 196 -20.10 -6.55 -0.16
C GLU A 196 -19.88 -5.76 -1.45
N TYR A 197 -20.00 -4.42 -1.38
CA TYR A 197 -19.68 -3.54 -2.49
C TYR A 197 -18.20 -3.66 -2.86
N VAL A 198 -17.32 -3.56 -1.86
CA VAL A 198 -15.87 -3.67 -2.06
C VAL A 198 -15.50 -5.02 -2.67
N ARG A 199 -16.01 -6.13 -2.10
CA ARG A 199 -15.82 -7.48 -2.64
C ARG A 199 -16.23 -7.58 -4.11
N SER A 200 -17.39 -7.04 -4.44
CA SER A 200 -17.96 -7.17 -5.78
C SER A 200 -17.21 -6.36 -6.84
N VAL A 201 -16.67 -5.19 -6.46
CA VAL A 201 -15.80 -4.38 -7.34
C VAL A 201 -14.43 -5.06 -7.50
N VAL A 202 -13.79 -5.46 -6.40
CA VAL A 202 -12.48 -6.12 -6.43
C VAL A 202 -12.51 -7.41 -7.26
N ARG A 203 -13.56 -8.23 -7.12
CA ARG A 203 -13.74 -9.43 -7.94
C ARG A 203 -13.74 -9.12 -9.44
N ARG A 204 -14.49 -8.10 -9.86
CA ARG A 204 -14.55 -7.68 -11.28
C ARG A 204 -13.23 -7.12 -11.78
N VAL A 205 -12.54 -6.34 -10.96
CA VAL A 205 -11.19 -5.83 -11.31
C VAL A 205 -10.23 -7.00 -11.47
N ARG A 206 -10.27 -7.99 -10.57
CA ARG A 206 -9.46 -9.21 -10.67
C ARG A 206 -9.80 -10.04 -11.90
N GLU A 207 -11.07 -10.05 -12.32
CA GLU A 207 -11.55 -10.76 -13.51
C GLU A 207 -11.29 -10.02 -14.83
N SER A 208 -10.83 -8.76 -14.78
CA SER A 208 -10.50 -7.99 -15.97
C SER A 208 -9.27 -8.55 -16.69
N GLU A 209 -9.23 -8.39 -18.01
CA GLU A 209 -8.13 -8.92 -18.83
C GLU A 209 -6.78 -8.27 -18.47
N VAL A 210 -6.76 -6.97 -18.13
CA VAL A 210 -5.53 -6.27 -17.69
C VAL A 210 -4.90 -6.89 -16.44
N VAL A 211 -5.70 -7.49 -15.55
CA VAL A 211 -5.18 -8.20 -14.37
C VAL A 211 -4.89 -9.67 -14.69
N LYS A 212 -5.84 -10.37 -15.32
CA LYS A 212 -5.71 -11.81 -15.61
C LYS A 212 -4.57 -12.17 -16.56
N SER A 213 -4.21 -11.27 -17.46
CA SER A 213 -3.17 -11.53 -18.46
C SER A 213 -1.74 -11.32 -17.92
N ARG A 214 -1.58 -10.79 -16.70
CA ARG A 214 -0.26 -10.55 -16.10
C ARG A 214 0.36 -11.85 -15.60
N ALA A 215 1.64 -12.03 -15.88
CA ALA A 215 2.43 -13.14 -15.36
C ALA A 215 2.97 -12.83 -13.94
N GLY A 216 3.27 -11.56 -13.68
CA GLY A 216 3.67 -11.07 -12.37
C GLY A 216 2.50 -10.97 -11.40
N THR A 217 2.81 -11.11 -10.11
CA THR A 217 1.81 -11.00 -9.04
C THR A 217 1.09 -9.66 -9.10
N THR A 218 -0.25 -9.68 -9.05
CA THR A 218 -1.08 -8.49 -8.85
C THR A 218 -1.85 -8.66 -7.56
N ARG A 219 -1.46 -7.89 -6.53
CA ARG A 219 -2.19 -7.86 -5.23
C ARG A 219 -3.20 -6.73 -5.26
N ILE A 220 -4.44 -7.00 -4.88
CA ILE A 220 -5.49 -5.97 -4.75
C ILE A 220 -5.82 -5.78 -3.27
N VAL A 221 -5.46 -4.62 -2.73
CA VAL A 221 -5.63 -4.29 -1.32
C VAL A 221 -6.75 -3.25 -1.17
N TYR A 222 -7.48 -3.31 -0.06
CA TYR A 222 -8.51 -2.30 0.22
C TYR A 222 -7.90 -1.10 0.94
N GLY A 223 -8.02 0.08 0.32
CA GLY A 223 -7.47 1.34 0.81
C GLY A 223 -8.45 2.25 1.57
N GLY A 224 -9.70 1.81 1.74
CA GLY A 224 -10.74 2.63 2.37
C GLY A 224 -10.70 2.65 3.90
N ALA A 225 -11.75 3.22 4.50
CA ALA A 225 -11.83 3.34 5.95
C ALA A 225 -11.85 1.97 6.65
N ALA A 226 -11.02 1.85 7.69
CA ALA A 226 -10.90 0.65 8.51
C ALA A 226 -11.62 0.76 9.85
N GLY A 227 -11.99 -0.41 10.36
CA GLY A 227 -12.59 -0.57 11.67
C GLY A 227 -12.64 -2.04 12.08
N PRO A 228 -13.07 -2.34 13.31
CA PRO A 228 -13.10 -3.70 13.84
C PRO A 228 -13.84 -4.68 12.93
N GLY A 229 -13.27 -5.88 12.73
CA GLY A 229 -13.83 -6.94 11.89
C GLY A 229 -13.82 -6.65 10.38
N LEU A 230 -13.14 -5.59 9.92
CA LEU A 230 -13.06 -5.25 8.50
C LEU A 230 -12.50 -6.42 7.67
N TRP A 231 -11.38 -6.99 8.11
CA TRP A 231 -10.71 -8.09 7.39
C TRP A 231 -11.64 -9.28 7.18
N GLU A 232 -12.34 -9.72 8.22
CA GLU A 232 -13.33 -10.81 8.14
C GLU A 232 -14.49 -10.46 7.19
N ARG A 233 -15.00 -9.22 7.25
CA ARG A 233 -16.10 -8.78 6.36
C ARG A 233 -15.68 -8.72 4.89
N LEU A 234 -14.46 -8.29 4.60
CA LEU A 234 -13.93 -8.26 3.22
C LEU A 234 -13.67 -9.67 2.68
N GLY A 235 -13.44 -10.66 3.55
CA GLY A 235 -13.21 -12.04 3.15
C GLY A 235 -11.96 -12.20 2.27
N GLY A 236 -11.83 -13.35 1.60
CA GLY A 236 -10.67 -13.67 0.77
C GLY A 236 -10.66 -13.01 -0.62
N GLU A 237 -11.43 -11.94 -0.85
CA GLU A 237 -11.48 -11.25 -2.15
C GLU A 237 -10.34 -10.23 -2.31
N VAL A 238 -9.85 -9.68 -1.19
CA VAL A 238 -8.73 -8.74 -1.14
C VAL A 238 -7.47 -9.44 -0.62
N ASP A 239 -6.32 -9.00 -1.12
CA ASP A 239 -5.00 -9.54 -0.75
C ASP A 239 -4.39 -8.78 0.44
N GLY A 240 -5.10 -7.79 0.98
CA GLY A 240 -4.56 -6.95 2.05
C GLY A 240 -5.29 -5.66 2.31
N LEU A 241 -4.68 -4.81 3.15
CA LEU A 241 -5.20 -3.52 3.57
C LEU A 241 -4.18 -2.41 3.37
N PHE A 242 -4.63 -1.25 2.90
CA PHE A 242 -3.87 -0.02 2.87
C PHE A 242 -4.58 1.02 3.73
N LEU A 243 -3.96 1.42 4.84
CA LEU A 243 -4.66 2.07 5.94
C LEU A 243 -4.21 3.52 6.14
N GLY A 244 -5.16 4.40 6.45
CA GLY A 244 -4.91 5.76 6.88
C GLY A 244 -5.11 5.95 8.39
N ARG A 245 -5.95 6.94 8.76
CA ARG A 245 -6.11 7.45 10.13
C ARG A 245 -6.38 6.39 11.21
N PHE A 246 -7.16 5.35 10.91
CA PHE A 246 -7.44 4.29 11.88
C PHE A 246 -6.16 3.58 12.37
N ALA A 247 -5.20 3.37 11.46
CA ALA A 247 -3.92 2.74 11.74
C ALA A 247 -2.87 3.71 12.32
N HIS A 248 -3.21 4.98 12.55
CA HIS A 248 -2.30 5.93 13.21
C HIS A 248 -2.19 5.73 14.71
N ASP A 249 -3.08 4.92 15.29
CA ASP A 249 -2.95 4.33 16.61
C ASP A 249 -2.13 3.02 16.49
N PRO A 250 -0.94 2.94 17.09
CA PRO A 250 -0.09 1.74 17.01
C PRO A 250 -0.78 0.46 17.50
N GLU A 251 -1.61 0.53 18.54
CA GLU A 251 -2.30 -0.65 19.08
C GLU A 251 -3.34 -1.17 18.09
N GLN A 252 -4.05 -0.26 17.42
CA GLN A 252 -5.02 -0.61 16.36
C GLN A 252 -4.32 -1.16 15.12
N PHE A 253 -3.19 -0.58 14.73
CA PHE A 253 -2.46 -1.09 13.57
C PHE A 253 -1.92 -2.50 13.82
N VAL A 254 -1.31 -2.73 14.99
CA VAL A 254 -0.84 -4.07 15.39
C VAL A 254 -1.97 -5.09 15.38
N LYS A 255 -3.16 -4.74 15.89
CA LYS A 255 -4.36 -5.59 15.80
C LYS A 255 -4.64 -6.02 14.36
N MET A 256 -4.68 -5.05 13.45
CA MET A 256 -4.93 -5.32 12.04
C MET A 256 -3.84 -6.18 11.41
N VAL A 257 -2.57 -6.00 11.78
CA VAL A 257 -1.46 -6.86 11.32
C VAL A 257 -1.70 -8.32 11.73
N TYR A 258 -2.09 -8.59 12.98
CA TYR A 258 -2.41 -9.94 13.44
C TYR A 258 -3.65 -10.52 12.73
N ASP A 259 -4.71 -9.72 12.59
CA ASP A 259 -5.95 -10.13 11.92
C ASP A 259 -5.67 -10.56 10.47
N VAL A 260 -4.92 -9.73 9.73
CA VAL A 260 -4.59 -9.98 8.31
C VAL A 260 -3.62 -11.15 8.17
N ALA A 261 -2.67 -11.32 9.10
CA ALA A 261 -1.74 -12.44 9.08
C ALA A 261 -2.40 -13.79 9.43
N GLY A 262 -3.59 -13.79 10.03
CA GLY A 262 -4.26 -15.00 10.50
C GLY A 262 -3.54 -15.71 11.65
N VAL A 263 -2.58 -15.05 12.31
CA VAL A 263 -1.82 -15.61 13.43
C VAL A 263 -2.60 -15.40 14.72
N ARG A 264 -2.97 -16.50 15.38
CA ARG A 264 -3.62 -16.47 16.70
C ARG A 264 -2.56 -16.61 17.78
N VAL A 265 -2.46 -15.62 18.67
CA VAL A 265 -1.67 -15.74 19.89
C VAL A 265 -2.54 -16.44 20.95
N ASP A 266 -2.25 -17.71 21.24
CA ASP A 266 -2.78 -18.57 22.32
C ASP A 266 -4.16 -18.22 22.94
N GLY A 267 -5.23 -18.44 22.17
CA GLY A 267 -6.59 -18.65 22.71
C GLY A 267 -7.26 -17.46 23.41
N CYS A 268 -6.64 -16.29 23.43
CA CYS A 268 -7.18 -15.07 24.03
C CYS A 268 -6.57 -13.88 23.31
N TRP A 269 -7.34 -12.81 23.07
CA TRP A 269 -6.81 -11.52 22.59
C TRP A 269 -5.87 -10.90 23.64
N ARG A 270 -4.71 -11.51 23.89
CA ARG A 270 -3.69 -10.96 24.78
C ARG A 270 -2.75 -10.15 23.94
N TYR A 271 -3.14 -8.89 23.79
CA TYR A 271 -2.25 -7.79 23.48
C TYR A 271 -1.00 -7.86 24.38
N PRO A 272 0.17 -7.45 23.89
CA PRO A 272 1.29 -7.19 24.77
C PRO A 272 0.81 -6.18 25.82
N SER A 273 0.62 -6.64 27.04
CA SER A 273 0.38 -5.78 28.19
C SER A 273 1.64 -4.95 28.39
N ARG A 274 1.44 -3.64 28.54
CA ARG A 274 2.44 -2.60 28.81
C ARG A 274 3.64 -3.04 29.63
#